data_AF-A0A7C5C9Y9-F1
#
_entry.id   AF-A0A7C5C9Y9-F1
#
_cell.length_a   1.000
_cell.length_b   1.000
_cell.length_c   1.000
_cell.angle_alpha   90.00
_cell.angle_beta   90.00
_cell.angle_gamma   90.00
#
_symmetry.space_group_name_H-M   'P 1'
#
loop_
_entity.id
_entity.type
_entity.pdbx_description
1 polymer ?
#
loop_
_entity_poly.entity_id
_entity_poly.type
_entity_poly.pdbx_seq_one_letter_code
_entity_poly.pdbx_strand_id
1 'polypeptide(L)' 'MSDAPVTHIDPAAFTHDPYPALAQMRAEAPITYVPELGATLFTKRDDIFAQEKRIEI' A
#
# COMPACT_ATOMS: atom_id res chain seq x y z
N MET A 1 -17.03 5.33 2.32
CA MET A 1 -16.30 4.51 1.32
C MET A 1 -14.95 5.18 1.16
N SER A 2 -13.84 4.45 1.26
CA SER A 2 -12.51 5.04 1.20
C SER A 2 -12.24 5.51 -0.23
N ASP A 3 -11.99 6.80 -0.46
CA ASP A 3 -11.65 7.38 -1.78
C ASP A 3 -10.19 7.09 -2.20
N ALA A 4 -9.56 6.10 -1.56
CA ALA A 4 -8.20 5.71 -1.89
C ALA A 4 -8.13 5.15 -3.31
N PRO A 5 -7.11 5.50 -4.10
CA PRO A 5 -6.87 4.89 -5.40
C PRO A 5 -6.74 3.36 -5.25
N VAL A 6 -7.15 2.63 -6.29
CA VAL A 6 -7.04 1.18 -6.36
C VAL A 6 -5.84 0.84 -7.23
N THR A 7 -4.90 0.06 -6.69
CA THR A 7 -3.73 -0.44 -7.42
C THR A 7 -3.83 -1.94 -7.51
N HIS A 8 -3.80 -2.46 -8.73
CA HIS A 8 -3.76 -3.90 -8.99
C HIS A 8 -2.31 -4.37 -9.05
N ILE A 9 -2.04 -5.53 -8.47
CA ILE A 9 -0.73 -6.19 -8.54
C ILE A 9 -0.89 -7.62 -9.05
N ASP A 10 0.17 -8.17 -9.63
CA ASP A 10 0.31 -9.61 -9.82
C ASP A 10 0.84 -10.23 -8.51
N PRO A 11 0.06 -11.08 -7.81
CA PRO A 11 0.50 -11.68 -6.55
C PRO A 11 1.76 -12.53 -6.68
N ALA A 12 1.97 -13.20 -7.81
CA ALA A 12 3.14 -14.05 -8.01
C ALA A 12 4.41 -13.20 -8.18
N ALA A 13 4.35 -12.15 -9.02
CA ALA A 13 5.43 -11.22 -9.20
C ALA A 13 5.74 -10.46 -7.89
N PHE A 14 4.71 -10.01 -7.17
CA PHE A 14 4.85 -9.30 -5.91
C PHE A 14 5.44 -10.16 -4.80
N THR A 15 5.11 -11.45 -4.76
CA THR A 15 5.72 -12.40 -3.81
C THR A 15 7.18 -12.67 -4.14
N HIS A 16 7.54 -12.68 -5.42
CA HIS A 16 8.92 -12.90 -5.86
C HIS A 16 9.81 -11.67 -5.62
N ASP A 17 9.34 -10.49 -6.02
CA ASP A 17 9.99 -9.21 -5.77
C ASP A 17 8.95 -8.09 -5.63
N PRO A 18 8.66 -7.62 -4.41
CA PRO A 18 7.67 -6.56 -4.20
C PRO A 18 8.21 -5.15 -4.47
N TYR A 19 9.54 -4.96 -4.50
CA TYR A 19 10.13 -3.62 -4.52
C TYR A 19 9.79 -2.79 -5.75
N PRO A 20 9.70 -3.34 -6.98
CA PRO A 20 9.25 -2.58 -8.15
C PRO A 20 7.84 -2.00 -7.97
N ALA A 21 6.89 -2.83 -7.51
CA ALA A 21 5.52 -2.40 -7.28
C ALA A 21 5.44 -1.37 -6.14
N LEU A 22 6.17 -1.60 -5.04
CA LEU A 22 6.24 -0.66 -3.92
C LEU A 22 6.87 0.68 -4.31
N ALA A 23 7.85 0.68 -5.21
CA ALA A 23 8.48 1.90 -5.71
C ALA A 23 7.50 2.74 -6.55
N GLN A 24 6.73 2.10 -7.43
CA GLN A 24 5.68 2.78 -8.19
C GLN A 24 4.58 3.33 -7.28
N MET A 25 4.07 2.52 -6.35
CA MET A 25 3.08 2.97 -5.37
C MET A 25 3.58 4.17 -4.58
N ARG A 26 4.83 4.17 -4.12
CA ARG A 26 5.40 5.30 -3.37
C ARG A 26 5.44 6.60 -4.18
N ALA A 27 5.66 6.51 -5.49
CA ALA A 27 5.74 7.66 -6.38
C ALA A 27 4.34 8.21 -6.77
N GLU A 28 3.40 7.32 -7.09
CA GLU A 28 2.12 7.70 -7.73
C GLU A 28 0.93 7.63 -6.78
N ALA A 29 0.87 6.62 -5.91
CA ALA A 29 -0.28 6.33 -5.05
C ALA A 29 0.18 5.77 -3.69
N PRO A 30 0.78 6.62 -2.82
CA PRO A 30 1.47 6.15 -1.61
C PRO A 30 0.55 5.53 -0.56
N ILE A 31 -0.75 5.81 -0.66
CA ILE A 31 -1.84 5.17 0.08
C ILE A 31 -2.80 4.63 -0.99
N THR A 32 -2.92 3.30 -1.10
CA THR A 32 -3.73 2.66 -2.14
C THR A 32 -4.37 1.40 -1.60
N TYR A 33 -5.60 1.11 -2.04
CA TYR A 33 -6.22 -0.19 -1.79
C TYR A 33 -5.72 -1.20 -2.83
N VAL A 34 -5.34 -2.39 -2.38
CA VAL A 34 -4.88 -3.51 -3.22
C VAL A 34 -5.86 -4.68 -3.04
N PRO A 35 -6.78 -4.89 -4.01
CA PRO A 35 -7.81 -5.92 -3.91
C PRO A 35 -7.24 -7.33 -3.77
N GLU A 36 -6.12 -7.63 -4.43
CA GLU A 36 -5.48 -8.96 -4.41
C GLU A 36 -4.91 -9.32 -3.04
N LEU A 37 -4.64 -8.32 -2.20
CA LEU A 37 -4.22 -8.50 -0.80
C LEU A 37 -5.36 -8.24 0.19
N GLY A 38 -6.51 -7.76 -0.29
CA GLY A 38 -7.63 -7.34 0.55
C GLY A 38 -7.28 -6.20 1.52
N ALA A 39 -6.25 -5.41 1.23
CA ALA A 39 -5.64 -4.48 2.20
C ALA A 39 -5.31 -3.12 1.58
N THR A 40 -5.30 -2.07 2.41
CA THR A 40 -4.77 -0.75 2.06
C THR A 40 -3.30 -0.70 2.41
N LEU A 41 -2.45 -0.43 1.42
CA LEU A 41 -1.01 -0.30 1.61
C LEU A 41 -0.60 1.15 1.82
N PHE A 42 0.36 1.34 2.72
CA PHE A 42 1.06 2.59 2.96
C PHE A 42 2.52 2.38 2.57
N THR A 43 3.05 3.19 1.66
CA THR A 43 4.41 3.01 1.12
C THR A 43 5.37 4.15 1.45
N LYS A 44 4.86 5.22 2.09
CA LYS A 44 5.63 6.32 2.65
C LYS A 44 5.87 6.12 4.14
N ARG A 45 7.12 6.33 4.57
CA ARG A 45 7.54 6.16 5.96
C ARG A 45 6.79 7.07 6.92
N ASP A 46 6.54 8.32 6.54
CA ASP A 46 5.88 9.31 7.41
C ASP A 46 4.42 8.92 7.70
N ASP A 47 3.72 8.41 6.68
CA ASP A 47 2.34 7.93 6.83
C ASP A 47 2.30 6.68 7.71
N ILE A 48 3.23 5.73 7.52
CA ILE A 48 3.37 4.55 8.38
C ILE A 48 3.63 4.98 9.84
N PHE A 49 4.57 5.90 10.06
CA PHE A 49 4.92 6.37 11.40
C PHE A 49 3.75 7.07 12.13
N ALA A 50 2.91 7.78 11.38
CA ALA A 50 1.72 8.42 11.93
C ALA A 50 0.63 7.38 12.29
N GLN A 51 0.39 6.38 11.43
CA GLN A 51 -0.68 5.40 11.65
C GLN A 51 -0.29 4.28 12.64
N GLU A 52 0.96 3.82 12.66
CA GLU A 52 1.43 2.77 13.58
C GLU A 52 1.18 3.12 15.06
N LYS A 53 1.18 4.42 15.39
CA LYS A 53 1.00 4.91 16.76
C LYS A 53 -0.47 5.06 17.17
N ARG A 54 -1.40 4.95 16.23
CA ARG A 54 -2.84 5.09 16.49
C ARG A 54 -3.39 3.71 16.88
N ILE A 55 -3.34 3.43 18.18
CA ILE A 55 -3.81 2.17 18.79
C ILE A 55 -5.23 2.26 19.33
N GLU A 56 -5.94 3.35 19.05
CA GLU A 56 -7.34 3.55 19.44
C GLU A 56 -8.22 2.59 18.61
N ILE A 57 -9.07 1.80 19.29
CA ILE A 57 -9.95 0.77 18.70
C ILE A 57 -11.32 1.36 18.39
#